data_AF-A0A9E5TZ23-F1
#
_entry.id   AF-A0A9E5TZ23-F1
#
_cell.length_a   1.000
_cell.length_b   1.000
_cell.length_c   1.000
_cell.angle_alpha   90.00
_cell.angle_beta   90.00
_cell.angle_gamma   90.00
#
_symmetry.space_group_name_H-M   'P 1'
#
loop_
_entity.id
_entity.type
_entity.pdbx_description
1 polymer ?
#
loop_
_entity_poly.entity_id
_entity_poly.type
_entity_poly.pdbx_seq_one_letter_code
_entity_poly.pdbx_strand_id
1 'polypeptide(L)'
;MSRPVVEQRRLHYRGRQFHFVSYDGLPANPKRAQPATVPAWWLMGAGTRWEVMPFHPGQDEAELHRAFTAWLDAHAFPSVDESGG
;
A
#
# COMPACT_ATOMS: atom_id res chain seq x y z
N MET A 1 1.08 20.43 -3.91
CA MET A 1 0.67 20.19 -2.51
C MET A 1 0.71 18.69 -2.28
N SER A 2 1.63 18.21 -1.44
CA SER A 2 1.77 16.79 -1.13
C SER A 2 0.56 16.31 -0.31
N ARG A 3 0.03 15.12 -0.61
CA ARG A 3 -1.13 14.53 0.10
C ARG A 3 -0.75 14.28 1.56
N PRO A 4 -1.54 14.73 2.56
CA PRO A 4 -1.29 14.37 3.94
C PRO A 4 -1.42 12.85 4.08
N VAL A 5 -0.36 12.22 4.54
CA VAL A 5 -0.37 10.79 4.90
C VAL A 5 -1.19 10.67 6.19
N VAL A 6 -2.19 9.78 6.20
CA VAL A 6 -3.02 9.54 7.39
C VAL A 6 -2.24 8.69 8.37
N GLU A 7 -1.72 7.56 7.89
CA GLU A 7 -0.86 6.67 8.65
C GLU A 7 0.33 6.20 7.81
N GLN A 8 1.47 6.02 8.46
CA GLN A 8 2.65 5.41 7.83
C GLN A 8 3.14 4.26 8.70
N ARG A 9 3.45 3.15 8.05
CA ARG A 9 3.88 1.91 8.71
C ARG A 9 5.14 1.38 8.02
N ARG A 10 6.14 1.05 8.83
CA ARG A 10 7.36 0.38 8.37
C ARG A 10 7.29 -1.07 8.78
N LEU A 11 7.46 -1.96 7.81
CA LEU A 11 7.42 -3.40 8.03
C LEU A 11 8.77 -3.99 7.64
N HIS A 12 9.38 -4.75 8.56
CA HIS A 12 10.51 -5.60 8.24
C HIS A 12 10.01 -6.97 7.82
N TYR A 13 10.28 -7.36 6.57
CA TYR A 13 9.88 -8.65 6.03
C TYR A 13 10.98 -9.23 5.13
N ARG A 14 11.31 -10.51 5.35
CA ARG A 14 12.37 -11.25 4.62
C ARG A 14 13.69 -10.47 4.50
N GLY A 15 14.12 -9.84 5.61
CA GLY A 15 15.36 -9.07 5.69
C GLY A 15 15.34 -7.70 4.98
N ARG A 16 14.18 -7.26 4.45
CA ARG A 16 14.01 -5.95 3.79
C ARG A 16 13.03 -5.09 4.59
N GLN A 17 13.25 -3.78 4.58
CA GLN A 17 12.32 -2.80 5.14
C GLN A 17 11.41 -2.26 4.03
N PHE A 18 10.11 -2.32 4.27
CA PHE A 18 9.07 -1.78 3.38
C PHE A 18 8.36 -0.62 4.06
N HIS A 19 8.04 0.42 3.29
CA HIS A 19 7.38 1.61 3.80
C HIS A 19 6.00 1.75 3.19
N PHE A 20 4.98 1.53 4.01
CA PHE A 20 3.58 1.64 3.65
C PHE A 20 3.02 2.97 4.15
N VAL A 21 2.23 3.64 3.31
CA VAL A 21 1.57 4.91 3.64
C VAL A 21 0.10 4.83 3.24
N SER A 22 -0.79 5.30 4.10
CA SER A 22 -2.21 5.40 3.80
C SER A 22 -2.62 6.84 3.49
N TYR A 23 -3.64 6.97 2.65
CA TYR A 23 -4.33 8.23 2.40
C TYR A 23 -5.81 8.04 2.71
N ASP A 24 -6.48 9.07 3.24
CA ASP A 24 -7.92 9.05 3.57
C ASP A 24 -8.83 8.98 2.32
N GLY A 25 -8.21 8.95 1.14
CA GLY A 25 -8.91 9.27 -0.08
C GLY A 25 -9.17 10.76 -0.20
N LEU A 26 -9.86 11.15 -1.27
CA LEU A 26 -10.29 12.52 -1.48
C LEU A 26 -11.73 12.46 -1.99
N PRO A 27 -12.61 13.36 -1.54
CA PRO A 27 -13.89 13.56 -2.20
C PRO A 27 -13.63 14.02 -3.63
N ALA A 28 -14.54 13.64 -4.54
CA ALA A 28 -14.46 14.11 -5.92
C ALA A 28 -14.40 15.64 -5.95
N ASN A 29 -13.45 16.19 -6.72
CA ASN A 29 -13.37 17.63 -6.94
C ASN A 29 -13.80 17.93 -8.38
N PRO A 30 -15.10 18.21 -8.61
CA PRO A 30 -15.62 18.44 -9.95
C PRO A 30 -15.04 19.70 -10.60
N LYS A 31 -14.59 20.70 -9.82
CA LYS A 31 -13.94 21.91 -10.35
C LYS A 31 -12.56 21.64 -10.97
N ARG A 32 -11.93 20.52 -10.62
CA ARG A 32 -10.62 20.10 -11.16
C ARG A 32 -10.69 18.77 -11.93
N ALA A 33 -11.90 18.28 -12.24
CA ALA A 33 -12.14 16.97 -12.84
C ALA A 33 -11.39 15.83 -12.14
N GLN A 34 -11.20 15.92 -10.82
CA GLN A 34 -10.53 14.87 -10.05
C GLN A 34 -11.59 13.91 -9.50
N PRO A 35 -11.56 12.63 -9.91
CA PRO A 35 -12.46 11.64 -9.35
C PRO A 35 -12.17 11.43 -7.86
N ALA A 36 -13.17 10.97 -7.12
CA ALA A 36 -12.96 10.57 -5.74
C ALA A 36 -11.91 9.45 -5.71
N THR A 37 -10.91 9.57 -4.84
CA THR A 37 -9.98 8.49 -4.59
C THR A 37 -10.40 7.81 -3.31
N VAL A 38 -10.52 6.48 -3.32
CA VAL A 38 -10.82 5.71 -2.12
C VAL A 38 -9.61 5.72 -1.17
N PRO A 39 -9.84 5.67 0.16
CA PRO A 39 -8.77 5.47 1.10
C PRO A 39 -8.08 4.13 0.87
N ALA A 40 -6.75 4.15 0.76
CA ALA A 40 -5.94 2.96 0.47
C ALA A 40 -4.54 3.06 1.08
N TRP A 41 -3.97 1.90 1.38
CA TRP A 41 -2.56 1.68 1.69
C TRP A 41 -1.73 1.54 0.43
N TRP A 42 -0.61 2.23 0.41
CA TRP A 42 0.34 2.25 -0.70
C TRP A 42 1.72 1.83 -0.22
N LEU A 43 2.37 0.93 -0.94
CA LEU A 43 3.79 0.66 -0.76
C LEU A 43 4.61 1.71 -1.52
N MET A 44 5.55 2.36 -0.84
CA MET A 44 6.49 3.29 -1.44
C MET A 44 7.83 2.58 -1.71
N GLY A 45 8.29 2.58 -2.96
CA GLY A 45 9.61 2.03 -3.30
C GLY A 45 10.21 2.67 -4.56
N ALA A 46 11.50 3.00 -4.52
CA ALA A 46 12.33 3.48 -5.66
C ALA A 46 11.61 4.36 -6.71
N GLY A 47 10.82 5.36 -6.26
CA GLY A 47 10.10 6.29 -7.15
C GLY A 47 8.74 5.81 -7.68
N THR A 48 8.35 4.57 -7.37
CA THR A 48 7.05 3.99 -7.68
C THR A 48 6.23 3.80 -6.40
N ARG A 49 4.90 3.80 -6.55
CA ARG A 49 3.97 3.43 -5.50
C ARG A 49 3.01 2.37 -6.02
N TRP A 50 2.70 1.40 -5.18
CA TRP A 50 1.75 0.35 -5.51
C TRP A 50 0.62 0.35 -4.49
N GLU A 51 -0.61 0.23 -4.97
CA GLU A 51 -1.77 0.04 -4.10
C GLU A 51 -1.74 -1.38 -3.52
N VAL A 52 -1.88 -1.47 -2.21
CA VAL A 52 -1.75 -2.73 -1.46
C VAL A 52 -3.11 -3.25 -1.04
N MET A 53 -3.89 -2.38 -0.39
CA MET A 53 -5.24 -2.70 0.08
C MET A 53 -6.01 -1.40 0.41
N PRO A 54 -7.35 -1.44 0.52
CA PRO A 54 -8.13 -0.34 1.08
C PRO A 54 -7.68 0.02 2.50
N PHE A 55 -7.78 1.30 2.86
CA PHE A 55 -7.52 1.81 4.20
C PHE A 55 -8.84 2.00 4.93
N HIS A 56 -8.93 1.52 6.16
CA HIS A 56 -10.02 1.83 7.07
C HIS A 56 -9.49 2.38 8.41
N PRO A 57 -10.09 3.44 8.95
CA PRO A 57 -9.68 3.98 10.24
C PRO A 57 -9.91 2.95 11.35
N GLY A 58 -8.89 2.76 12.19
CA GLY A 58 -8.93 1.77 13.27
C GLY A 58 -8.67 0.33 12.84
N GLN A 59 -8.08 0.11 11.66
CA GLN A 59 -7.63 -1.23 11.26
C GLN A 59 -6.65 -1.83 12.27
N ASP A 60 -6.86 -3.11 12.55
CA ASP A 60 -6.03 -3.87 13.46
C ASP A 60 -4.61 -4.06 12.91
N GLU A 61 -3.61 -3.94 13.78
CA GLU A 61 -2.21 -4.04 13.38
C GLU A 61 -1.84 -5.43 12.87
N ALA A 62 -2.41 -6.50 13.43
CA ALA A 62 -2.14 -7.86 12.99
C ALA A 62 -2.83 -8.19 11.66
N GLU A 63 -3.99 -7.58 11.39
CA GLU A 63 -4.61 -7.60 10.06
C GLU A 63 -3.72 -6.89 9.02
N LEU A 64 -3.28 -5.67 9.31
CA LEU A 64 -2.39 -4.90 8.43
C LEU A 64 -1.09 -5.68 8.15
N HIS A 65 -0.48 -6.27 9.17
CA HIS A 65 0.72 -7.08 9.01
C HIS A 65 0.48 -8.26 8.07
N ARG A 66 -0.62 -9.00 8.24
CA ARG A 66 -0.98 -10.14 7.38
C ARG A 66 -1.23 -9.71 5.94
N ALA A 67 -1.97 -8.62 5.74
CA ALA A 67 -2.26 -8.11 4.40
C ALA A 67 -1.00 -7.62 3.68
N PHE A 68 -0.13 -6.87 4.38
CA PHE A 68 1.12 -6.37 3.80
C PHE A 68 2.09 -7.50 3.45
N THR A 69 2.27 -8.48 4.34
CA THR A 69 3.13 -9.63 4.06
C THR A 69 2.60 -10.48 2.92
N ALA A 70 1.30 -10.76 2.87
CA ALA A 70 0.67 -11.49 1.76
C ALA A 70 0.86 -10.78 0.41
N TRP A 71 0.66 -9.46 0.37
CA TRP A 71 0.91 -8.67 -0.84
C TRP A 71 2.38 -8.70 -1.25
N LEU A 72 3.30 -8.59 -0.27
CA LEU A 72 4.73 -8.68 -0.54
C LEU A 72 5.14 -10.04 -1.09
N ASP A 73 4.60 -11.15 -0.58
CA ASP A 73 4.88 -12.46 -1.18
C ASP A 73 4.31 -12.59 -2.60
N ALA A 74 3.13 -12.02 -2.86
CA ALA A 74 2.54 -12.07 -4.19
C ALA A 74 3.28 -11.20 -5.22
N HIS A 75 3.88 -10.08 -4.82
CA HIS A 75 4.37 -9.06 -5.77
C HIS A 75 5.84 -8.69 -5.60
N ALA A 76 6.38 -8.71 -4.39
CA ALA A 76 7.78 -8.37 -4.11
C ALA A 76 8.70 -9.60 -4.02
N PHE A 77 8.13 -10.76 -3.70
CA PHE A 77 8.83 -12.04 -3.60
C PHE A 77 8.03 -13.19 -4.25
N PRO A 78 7.60 -13.04 -5.52
CA PRO A 78 6.92 -14.15 -6.19
C PRO A 78 7.83 -15.38 -6.09
N SER A 79 7.28 -16.48 -5.58
CA SER A 79 8.01 -17.74 -5.53
C SER A 79 8.39 -18.07 -6.95
N VAL A 80 9.68 -18.10 -7.25
CA VAL A 80 10.21 -18.62 -8.51
C VAL A 80 10.02 -20.13 -8.49
N ASP A 81 8.79 -20.57 -8.73
CA ASP A 81 8.49 -21.96 -8.99
C ASP A 81 7.96 -22.03 -10.42
N GLU A 82 8.79 -22.60 -11.30
CA GLU A 82 8.46 -23.08 -12.65
C GLU A 82 8.11 -22.02 -13.72
N SER A 83 9.15 -21.38 -14.24
CA SER A 83 9.25 -21.14 -15.69
C SER A 83 10.65 -21.53 -16.15
N GLY A 84 10.92 -22.84 -16.05
CA GLY A 84 11.92 -23.51 -16.87
C GLY A 84 11.25 -24.03 -18.13
N GLY A 85 11.86 -23.78 -19.30
CA GLY A 85 11.48 -24.35 -20.59
C GLY A 85 11.47 -23.34 -21.72
#